data_AF-A0A9D2QKP4-F1
#
_entry.id   AF-A0A9D2QKP4-F1
#
_cell.length_a   1.000
_cell.length_b   1.000
_cell.length_c   1.000
_cell.angle_alpha   90.00
_cell.angle_beta   90.00
_cell.angle_gamma   90.00
#
_symmetry.space_group_name_H-M   'P 1'
#
loop_
_entity.id
_entity.type
_entity.pdbx_description
1 polymer ?
#
loop_
_entity_poly.entity_id
_entity_poly.type
_entity_poly.pdbx_seq_one_letter_code
_entity_poly.pdbx_strand_id
1 'polypeptide(L)'
;MNHMTDDTRQSRESEETMPSGDDLLFSEEELLEEELFSEEEENAPRPQKQGGAVPRSGSSGRKRGASGKAGLSGKGTRRRKKKGGRKTESSASRSSSHARKRRRMTRSDYIHLALLAVILLMFLSAAIRLIIWNIGVDSGYDPNADTSEFDTEPQDYIQPMDASLLEGHEDDGITTIVTLGNAPFSDERGNTGLAEMIAQKCDAVVYNCAFPDSYLSMKYQEYSDSYPQDALSLYLVTASLCGGDFTLMEHAAGLVEDTEGTREALNTLKSVDFSTVDMIVIMYDLSDYKDDRPVMDENNDINLLTWNGALNASIGLIKQTYPYIRIVVLSPSYGQYTDENGNLINADTEDLGNGTLPDYILHEIDVAMANGVSILDNYYGSVTENQAEECLTDGYHLNEAGRERIARRFAEKIFLIRD
;
A
#
# COMPACT_ATOMS: atom_id res chain seq x y z
N MET A 1 -61.14 -36.10 62.37
CA MET A 1 -61.26 -35.40 61.09
C MET A 1 -60.14 -35.92 60.20
N ASN A 2 -60.51 -36.65 59.14
CA ASN A 2 -59.78 -37.17 57.96
C ASN A 2 -58.39 -37.84 58.18
N HIS A 3 -58.32 -39.19 58.12
CA HIS A 3 -58.01 -40.07 56.97
C HIS A 3 -56.55 -39.94 56.47
N MET A 4 -55.67 -40.90 56.83
CA MET A 4 -55.28 -42.14 56.11
C MET A 4 -54.19 -41.89 55.04
N THR A 5 -52.94 -42.22 55.38
CA THR A 5 -52.10 -43.33 54.83
C THR A 5 -51.51 -43.05 53.46
N ASP A 6 -50.18 -43.07 53.35
CA ASP A 6 -49.54 -43.77 52.23
C ASP A 6 -48.14 -44.26 52.57
N ASP A 7 -47.81 -45.37 51.93
CA ASP A 7 -46.72 -46.30 52.16
C ASP A 7 -45.90 -46.37 50.86
N THR A 8 -44.57 -46.59 50.97
CA THR A 8 -43.70 -47.17 49.92
C THR A 8 -43.35 -46.34 48.67
N ARG A 9 -42.05 -46.22 48.33
CA ARG A 9 -41.39 -46.84 47.13
C ARG A 9 -40.05 -46.18 46.77
N GLN A 10 -39.04 -47.03 46.57
CA GLN A 10 -37.71 -46.74 46.00
C GLN A 10 -37.75 -46.20 44.56
N SER A 11 -36.81 -45.30 44.24
CA SER A 11 -36.22 -45.10 42.91
C SER A 11 -34.87 -44.37 43.09
N ARG A 12 -33.72 -45.04 42.99
CA ARG A 12 -32.96 -45.33 41.76
C ARG A 12 -32.18 -44.09 41.29
N GLU A 13 -30.92 -44.03 41.69
CA GLU A 13 -29.88 -43.20 41.08
C GLU A 13 -29.77 -43.57 39.59
N SER A 14 -29.76 -42.55 38.73
CA SER A 14 -29.31 -42.64 37.34
C SER A 14 -28.03 -41.83 37.23
N GLU A 15 -26.95 -42.57 37.07
CA GLU A 15 -25.62 -42.14 36.70
C GLU A 15 -25.70 -41.56 35.27
N GLU A 16 -25.63 -40.25 35.12
CA GLU A 16 -25.51 -39.60 33.82
C GLU A 16 -24.03 -39.26 33.61
N THR A 17 -23.43 -40.06 32.74
CA THR A 17 -22.04 -40.00 32.28
C THR A 17 -21.73 -38.63 31.67
N MET A 18 -20.72 -37.93 32.21
CA MET A 18 -20.08 -36.82 31.52
C MET A 18 -19.34 -37.33 30.27
N PRO A 19 -19.42 -36.66 29.11
CA PRO A 19 -18.60 -37.03 27.98
C PRO A 19 -17.14 -36.66 28.27
N SER A 20 -16.26 -37.65 28.12
CA SER A 20 -14.81 -37.52 28.16
C SER A 20 -14.33 -36.62 27.02
N GLY A 21 -13.38 -35.74 27.31
CA GLY A 21 -12.86 -34.72 26.39
C GLY A 21 -11.93 -35.24 25.30
N ASP A 22 -12.47 -36.01 24.35
CA ASP A 22 -11.78 -36.41 23.11
C ASP A 22 -12.67 -36.26 21.83
N ASP A 23 -13.87 -35.67 21.92
CA ASP A 23 -14.83 -35.56 20.79
C ASP A 23 -14.96 -34.13 20.21
N LEU A 24 -13.84 -33.44 19.95
CA LEU A 24 -13.82 -32.20 19.15
C LEU A 24 -12.59 -32.12 18.23
N LEU A 25 -12.43 -33.17 17.41
CA LEU A 25 -11.54 -33.13 16.25
C LEU A 25 -12.37 -33.54 15.02
N PHE A 26 -12.68 -32.57 14.17
CA PHE A 26 -13.27 -32.83 12.87
C PHE A 26 -12.29 -33.67 12.04
N SER A 27 -12.77 -34.79 11.50
CA SER A 27 -11.98 -35.72 10.69
C SER A 27 -11.68 -35.14 9.32
N GLU A 28 -10.46 -35.34 8.81
CA GLU A 28 -9.97 -34.92 7.47
C GLU A 28 -10.88 -35.31 6.30
N GLU A 29 -11.79 -36.28 6.47
CA GLU A 29 -12.75 -36.70 5.43
C GLU A 29 -13.87 -35.67 5.20
N GLU A 30 -14.22 -34.84 6.19
CA GLU A 30 -15.30 -33.84 6.07
C GLU A 30 -14.82 -32.55 5.38
N LEU A 31 -13.51 -32.26 5.43
CA LEU A 31 -12.87 -31.15 4.71
C LEU A 31 -12.65 -31.44 3.21
N LEU A 32 -12.59 -32.72 2.83
CA LEU A 32 -12.38 -33.13 1.43
C LEU A 32 -13.67 -33.15 0.60
N GLU A 33 -14.85 -33.17 1.22
CA GLU A 33 -16.12 -33.09 0.51
C GLU A 33 -16.50 -31.66 0.09
N GLU A 34 -15.95 -30.63 0.75
CA GLU A 34 -16.16 -29.22 0.34
C GLU A 34 -15.27 -28.78 -0.84
N GLU A 35 -14.09 -29.36 -1.03
CA GLU A 35 -13.24 -29.07 -2.21
C GLU A 35 -13.82 -29.59 -3.53
N LEU A 36 -14.73 -30.58 -3.49
CA LEU A 36 -15.28 -31.22 -4.69
C LEU A 36 -16.43 -30.43 -5.37
N PHE A 37 -16.89 -29.34 -4.76
CA PHE A 37 -18.02 -28.54 -5.29
C PHE A 37 -17.64 -27.19 -5.91
N SER A 38 -16.33 -26.88 -6.07
CA SER A 38 -15.88 -25.64 -6.71
C SER A 38 -15.33 -25.80 -8.14
N GLU A 39 -15.19 -27.03 -8.65
CA GLU A 39 -14.78 -27.30 -10.04
C GLU A 39 -15.97 -27.32 -11.01
N GLU A 40 -16.72 -26.22 -11.17
CA GLU A 40 -17.62 -26.10 -12.33
C GLU A 40 -17.90 -24.65 -12.74
N GLU A 41 -16.86 -23.83 -12.96
CA GLU A 41 -17.03 -22.62 -13.80
C GLU A 41 -15.73 -22.18 -14.51
N GLU A 42 -15.14 -23.06 -15.32
CA GLU A 42 -14.15 -22.67 -16.33
C GLU A 42 -14.75 -22.75 -17.73
N ASN A 43 -15.24 -21.62 -18.27
CA ASN A 43 -15.25 -21.35 -19.73
C ASN A 43 -15.66 -19.90 -20.09
N ALA A 44 -14.69 -18.98 -20.13
CA ALA A 44 -14.74 -17.81 -21.04
C ALA A 44 -13.33 -17.22 -21.31
N PRO A 45 -13.03 -16.75 -22.54
CA PRO A 45 -11.65 -16.58 -23.02
C PRO A 45 -10.99 -15.24 -22.64
N ARG A 46 -9.70 -15.30 -22.29
CA ARG A 46 -8.80 -14.15 -22.00
C ARG A 46 -8.28 -13.48 -23.28
N PRO A 47 -8.10 -12.13 -23.32
CA PRO A 47 -7.43 -11.45 -24.42
C PRO A 47 -5.89 -11.42 -24.28
N GLN A 48 -5.21 -11.50 -25.43
CA GLN A 48 -3.76 -11.64 -25.63
C GLN A 48 -2.92 -10.45 -25.12
N LYS A 49 -1.83 -10.74 -24.39
CA LYS A 49 -0.71 -9.83 -24.15
C LYS A 49 0.19 -9.74 -25.41
N GLN A 50 0.41 -8.54 -25.94
CA GLN A 50 1.49 -8.24 -26.89
C GLN A 50 2.74 -7.81 -26.11
N GLY A 51 3.85 -8.53 -26.33
CA GLY A 51 5.15 -8.23 -25.74
C GLY A 51 5.89 -7.13 -26.51
N GLY A 52 6.47 -6.20 -25.76
CA GLY A 52 7.46 -5.23 -26.24
C GLY A 52 8.75 -5.38 -25.43
N ALA A 53 9.82 -5.82 -26.08
CA ALA A 53 11.12 -6.10 -25.49
C ALA A 53 11.96 -4.81 -25.30
N VAL A 54 12.61 -4.72 -24.14
CA VAL A 54 13.65 -3.73 -23.78
C VAL A 54 15.02 -4.27 -24.22
N PRO A 55 15.93 -3.49 -24.82
CA PRO A 55 17.30 -3.96 -25.04
C PRO A 55 18.23 -3.53 -23.91
N ARG A 56 18.82 -4.53 -23.26
CA ARG A 56 20.02 -4.42 -22.41
C ARG A 56 21.28 -4.29 -23.27
N SER A 57 22.18 -3.43 -22.82
CA SER A 57 23.56 -3.28 -23.30
C SER A 57 24.41 -4.52 -22.99
N GLY A 58 25.16 -5.01 -23.98
CA GLY A 58 26.12 -6.11 -23.83
C GLY A 58 27.35 -5.91 -24.70
N SER A 59 28.51 -5.99 -24.07
CA SER A 59 29.86 -5.81 -24.58
C SER A 59 30.47 -7.13 -25.10
N SER A 60 31.56 -7.00 -25.88
CA SER A 60 32.52 -8.01 -26.38
C SER A 60 32.12 -8.75 -27.66
N GLY A 61 32.99 -9.04 -28.64
CA GLY A 61 34.42 -8.80 -28.83
C GLY A 61 35.00 -9.78 -29.87
N ARG A 62 35.87 -9.27 -30.77
CA ARG A 62 36.85 -10.00 -31.64
C ARG A 62 36.29 -10.85 -32.81
N LYS A 63 36.92 -10.99 -34.00
CA LYS A 63 38.26 -10.62 -34.53
C LYS A 63 38.32 -10.85 -36.06
N ARG A 64 39.22 -10.08 -36.71
CA ARG A 64 40.07 -10.39 -37.90
C ARG A 64 39.41 -10.41 -39.30
N GLY A 65 40.00 -9.79 -40.34
CA GLY A 65 41.27 -9.07 -40.41
C GLY A 65 41.64 -8.57 -41.82
N ALA A 66 42.79 -7.89 -41.87
CA ALA A 66 43.67 -7.56 -43.02
C ALA A 66 43.03 -6.80 -44.19
N SER A 67 43.59 -5.75 -44.80
CA SER A 67 44.93 -5.17 -44.95
C SER A 67 44.69 -3.80 -45.63
N GLY A 68 45.54 -2.79 -45.73
CA GLY A 68 46.94 -2.54 -45.39
C GLY A 68 47.23 -1.14 -45.94
N LYS A 69 47.81 -0.27 -45.12
CA LYS A 69 48.25 1.08 -45.46
C LYS A 69 49.41 1.06 -46.47
N ALA A 70 49.43 2.04 -47.37
CA ALA A 70 50.60 2.81 -47.82
C ALA A 70 50.08 3.83 -48.86
N GLY A 71 50.55 5.05 -49.02
CA GLY A 71 51.68 5.80 -48.49
C GLY A 71 51.69 7.12 -49.29
N LEU A 72 52.15 8.21 -48.70
CA LEU A 72 52.38 9.49 -49.37
C LEU A 72 53.86 9.81 -49.30
N SER A 73 54.52 9.88 -50.46
CA SER A 73 55.63 10.82 -50.74
C SER A 73 56.21 10.56 -52.14
N GLY A 74 56.31 11.62 -52.93
CA GLY A 74 57.57 11.89 -53.62
C GLY A 74 57.62 11.82 -55.15
N LYS A 75 57.52 13.02 -55.75
CA LYS A 75 58.27 13.52 -56.92
C LYS A 75 58.04 12.87 -58.30
N GLY A 76 57.87 13.74 -59.31
CA GLY A 76 58.42 13.44 -60.64
C GLY A 76 57.69 13.93 -61.89
N THR A 77 57.57 15.26 -62.02
CA THR A 77 57.93 16.00 -63.27
C THR A 77 57.10 15.86 -64.55
N ARG A 78 56.69 17.06 -65.02
CA ARG A 78 56.81 17.59 -66.40
C ARG A 78 56.04 16.85 -67.52
N ARG A 79 55.06 17.54 -68.14
CA ARG A 79 55.26 18.40 -69.34
C ARG A 79 53.94 18.86 -69.97
N ARG A 80 53.97 20.11 -70.44
CA ARG A 80 53.34 20.69 -71.66
C ARG A 80 51.80 20.70 -71.76
N LYS A 81 51.12 21.85 -71.66
CA LYS A 81 51.09 23.04 -72.56
C LYS A 81 50.33 22.79 -73.87
N LYS A 82 49.05 23.22 -73.92
CA LYS A 82 48.29 23.82 -75.05
C LYS A 82 46.93 24.27 -74.48
N LYS A 83 46.63 25.54 -74.16
CA LYS A 83 46.44 26.78 -74.95
C LYS A 83 45.30 26.73 -75.98
N GLY A 84 44.34 27.65 -75.79
CA GLY A 84 43.40 28.20 -76.78
C GLY A 84 41.96 27.70 -76.57
N GLY A 85 40.94 28.50 -76.24
CA GLY A 85 40.72 29.93 -76.44
C GLY A 85 39.78 30.17 -77.62
N ARG A 86 38.49 30.36 -77.35
CA ARG A 86 37.48 31.05 -78.21
C ARG A 86 36.21 31.23 -77.37
N LYS A 87 36.01 32.38 -76.72
CA LYS A 87 35.25 33.56 -77.22
C LYS A 87 33.97 33.18 -77.98
N THR A 88 32.84 33.25 -77.27
CA THR A 88 31.56 33.65 -77.82
C THR A 88 31.57 35.17 -77.98
N GLU A 89 31.70 35.62 -79.22
CA GLU A 89 31.33 36.99 -79.60
C GLU A 89 29.84 37.02 -79.93
N SER A 90 29.23 38.06 -79.39
CA SER A 90 27.90 38.56 -79.65
C SER A 90 27.63 38.85 -81.12
N SER A 91 26.33 38.94 -81.40
CA SER A 91 25.70 39.66 -82.51
C SER A 91 25.56 38.88 -83.83
N ALA A 92 24.34 38.43 -84.11
CA ALA A 92 23.46 39.17 -85.01
C ALA A 92 22.05 38.54 -85.06
N SER A 93 21.07 39.42 -84.86
CA SER A 93 19.75 39.44 -85.50
C SER A 93 18.99 38.12 -85.71
N ARG A 94 17.94 37.93 -84.89
CA ARG A 94 16.72 37.27 -85.37
C ARG A 94 15.96 38.25 -86.27
N SER A 95 15.60 37.82 -87.48
CA SER A 95 14.36 38.28 -88.10
C SER A 95 13.72 37.16 -88.90
N SER A 96 12.81 36.43 -88.26
CA SER A 96 11.61 35.97 -88.94
C SER A 96 10.44 36.05 -87.96
N SER A 97 9.62 37.06 -88.21
CA SER A 97 8.37 37.35 -87.53
C SER A 97 7.34 36.29 -87.87
N HIS A 98 6.94 35.49 -86.90
CA HIS A 98 5.58 34.96 -86.84
C HIS A 98 5.00 35.19 -85.44
N ALA A 99 3.89 35.92 -85.43
CA ALA A 99 3.24 36.50 -84.27
C ALA A 99 2.90 35.46 -83.19
N ARG A 100 3.48 35.61 -81.98
CA ARG A 100 2.97 34.95 -80.78
C ARG A 100 1.69 35.68 -80.35
N LYS A 101 0.54 35.14 -80.77
CA LYS A 101 -0.76 35.38 -80.15
C LYS A 101 -0.58 35.34 -78.62
N ARG A 102 -0.88 36.43 -77.90
CA ARG A 102 -1.15 36.36 -76.45
C ARG A 102 -2.27 35.33 -76.29
N ARG A 103 -1.96 34.13 -75.80
CA ARG A 103 -3.01 33.21 -75.33
C ARG A 103 -3.71 33.93 -74.18
N ARG A 104 -4.94 34.39 -74.42
CA ARG A 104 -5.86 34.74 -73.34
C ARG A 104 -6.01 33.47 -72.50
N MET A 105 -5.69 33.55 -71.21
CA MET A 105 -5.91 32.45 -70.28
C MET A 105 -7.37 32.02 -70.40
N THR A 106 -7.58 30.71 -70.55
CA THR A 106 -8.92 30.13 -70.58
C THR A 106 -9.47 30.11 -69.14
N ARG A 107 -10.80 30.01 -68.95
CA ARG A 107 -11.38 29.90 -67.59
C ARG A 107 -10.74 28.76 -66.77
N SER A 108 -10.34 27.68 -67.42
CA SER A 108 -9.63 26.55 -66.79
C SER A 108 -8.25 26.96 -66.26
N ASP A 109 -7.48 27.78 -66.98
CA ASP A 109 -6.18 28.26 -66.53
C ASP A 109 -6.30 29.16 -65.28
N TYR A 110 -7.36 29.96 -65.20
CA TYR A 110 -7.67 30.76 -64.00
C TYR A 110 -8.05 29.89 -62.79
N ILE A 111 -8.76 28.78 -63.02
CA ILE A 111 -9.11 27.82 -61.96
C ILE A 111 -7.85 27.11 -61.44
N HIS A 112 -6.96 26.65 -62.33
CA HIS A 112 -5.70 26.04 -61.92
C HIS A 112 -4.79 27.03 -61.18
N LEU A 113 -4.75 28.29 -61.60
CA LEU A 113 -3.99 29.34 -60.90
C LEU A 113 -4.58 29.64 -59.51
N ALA A 114 -5.91 29.71 -59.40
CA ALA A 114 -6.59 29.90 -58.11
C ALA A 114 -6.34 28.73 -57.15
N LEU A 115 -6.39 27.50 -57.65
CA LEU A 115 -6.16 26.31 -56.84
C LEU A 115 -4.69 26.22 -56.38
N LEU A 116 -3.74 26.56 -57.25
CA LEU A 116 -2.32 26.65 -56.89
C LEU A 116 -2.06 27.75 -55.83
N ALA A 117 -2.76 28.88 -55.91
CA ALA A 117 -2.68 29.93 -54.90
C ALA A 117 -3.20 29.48 -53.53
N VAL A 118 -4.30 28.72 -53.49
CA VAL A 118 -4.85 28.15 -52.24
C VAL A 118 -3.88 27.15 -51.62
N ILE A 119 -3.27 26.27 -52.42
CA ILE A 119 -2.26 25.30 -51.95
C ILE A 119 -1.06 26.05 -51.35
N LEU A 120 -0.55 27.07 -52.03
CA LEU A 120 0.56 27.90 -51.53
C LEU A 120 0.22 28.59 -50.20
N LEU A 121 -1.02 29.05 -50.05
CA LEU A 121 -1.50 29.69 -48.83
C LEU A 121 -1.60 28.67 -47.68
N MET A 122 -2.05 27.45 -47.95
CA MET A 122 -2.01 26.35 -46.96
C MET A 122 -0.58 26.04 -46.53
N PHE A 123 0.36 25.87 -47.46
CA PHE A 123 1.77 25.62 -47.13
C PHE A 123 2.38 26.77 -46.30
N LEU A 124 2.08 28.02 -46.66
CA LEU A 124 2.52 29.19 -45.90
C LEU A 124 1.96 29.17 -44.48
N SER A 125 0.67 28.86 -44.31
CA SER A 125 0.04 28.77 -42.99
C SER A 125 0.65 27.67 -42.11
N ALA A 126 0.96 26.51 -42.71
CA ALA A 126 1.62 25.41 -42.01
C ALA A 126 3.05 25.77 -41.61
N ALA A 127 3.80 26.44 -42.49
CA ALA A 127 5.15 26.92 -42.20
C ALA A 127 5.15 27.96 -41.07
N ILE A 128 4.21 28.91 -41.07
CA ILE A 128 4.07 29.90 -39.99
C ILE A 128 3.74 29.21 -38.67
N ARG A 129 2.79 28.25 -38.66
CA ARG A 129 2.49 27.48 -37.44
C ARG A 129 3.69 26.68 -36.96
N LEU A 130 4.46 26.07 -37.86
CA LEU A 130 5.67 25.34 -37.52
C LEU A 130 6.74 26.28 -36.93
N ILE A 131 6.89 27.49 -37.48
CA ILE A 131 7.82 28.50 -36.95
C ILE A 131 7.38 28.94 -35.55
N ILE A 132 6.09 29.21 -35.33
CA ILE A 132 5.56 29.56 -34.01
C ILE A 132 5.78 28.42 -33.02
N TRP A 133 5.55 27.17 -33.42
CA TRP A 133 5.80 26.00 -32.58
C TRP A 133 7.30 25.78 -32.30
N ASN A 134 8.16 26.02 -33.30
CA ASN A 134 9.62 25.87 -33.17
C ASN A 134 10.30 27.01 -32.40
N ILE A 135 9.68 28.20 -32.33
CA ILE A 135 10.19 29.28 -31.49
C ILE A 135 10.18 28.88 -30.02
N GLY A 136 9.36 27.90 -29.63
CA GLY A 136 9.25 27.43 -28.26
C GLY A 136 8.69 28.52 -27.35
N VAL A 137 7.97 28.12 -26.32
CA VAL A 137 7.74 29.01 -25.17
C VAL A 137 8.72 28.52 -24.12
N ASP A 138 9.47 29.43 -23.51
CA ASP A 138 10.30 29.08 -22.35
C ASP A 138 9.37 28.43 -21.31
N SER A 139 9.60 27.16 -21.02
CA SER A 139 8.73 26.37 -20.15
C SER A 139 8.88 26.77 -18.68
N GLY A 140 9.83 27.65 -18.34
CA GLY A 140 10.20 27.93 -16.96
C GLY A 140 10.81 26.72 -16.25
N TYR A 141 11.25 25.71 -17.02
CA TYR A 141 11.83 24.47 -16.50
C TYR A 141 13.28 24.74 -16.10
N ASP A 142 13.51 24.86 -14.79
CA ASP A 142 14.85 24.90 -14.21
C ASP A 142 15.28 23.46 -13.87
N PRO A 143 16.28 22.87 -14.54
CA PRO A 143 16.77 21.53 -14.26
C PRO A 143 17.51 21.40 -12.92
N ASN A 144 17.72 22.53 -12.21
CA ASN A 144 18.25 22.56 -10.85
C ASN A 144 17.23 23.10 -9.83
N ALA A 145 15.98 23.32 -10.25
CA ALA A 145 14.92 23.48 -9.27
C ALA A 145 14.78 22.14 -8.57
N ASP A 146 15.12 22.13 -7.29
CA ASP A 146 14.86 21.01 -6.40
C ASP A 146 13.35 20.85 -6.28
N THR A 147 12.77 20.05 -7.16
CA THR A 147 11.46 19.44 -6.90
C THR A 147 11.73 18.33 -5.89
N SER A 148 11.96 18.68 -4.63
CA SER A 148 11.94 17.74 -3.50
C SER A 148 10.54 17.13 -3.27
N GLU A 149 9.66 17.28 -4.25
CA GLU A 149 8.31 16.80 -4.39
C GLU A 149 8.36 15.64 -5.40
N PHE A 150 9.05 14.55 -5.04
CA PHE A 150 8.37 13.28 -5.23
C PHE A 150 7.22 13.35 -4.22
N ASP A 151 6.06 13.78 -4.69
CA ASP A 151 4.81 13.80 -3.92
C ASP A 151 4.47 12.32 -3.65
N THR A 152 5.09 11.73 -2.62
CA THR A 152 4.71 10.41 -2.13
C THR A 152 3.35 10.59 -1.49
N GLU A 153 2.30 10.41 -2.29
CA GLU A 153 0.93 10.50 -1.82
C GLU A 153 0.65 9.35 -0.83
N PRO A 154 0.00 9.62 0.31
CA PRO A 154 -0.41 8.58 1.23
C PRO A 154 -1.39 7.61 0.57
N GLN A 155 -1.15 6.32 0.69
CA GLN A 155 -1.98 5.28 0.09
C GLN A 155 -3.17 4.91 0.99
N ASP A 156 -3.96 5.93 1.36
CA ASP A 156 -5.18 5.73 2.14
C ASP A 156 -6.21 4.91 1.33
N TYR A 157 -6.84 3.94 1.98
CA TYR A 157 -8.03 3.26 1.45
C TYR A 157 -9.16 3.36 2.47
N ILE A 158 -10.23 4.07 2.13
CA ILE A 158 -11.36 4.29 3.05
C ILE A 158 -12.56 3.49 2.58
N GLN A 159 -12.87 2.42 3.33
CA GLN A 159 -14.07 1.63 3.12
C GLN A 159 -15.14 2.02 4.17
N PRO A 160 -16.26 2.65 3.75
CA PRO A 160 -17.39 2.88 4.64
C PRO A 160 -18.07 1.55 5.01
N MET A 161 -18.77 1.56 6.15
CA MET A 161 -19.57 0.42 6.58
C MET A 161 -20.75 0.20 5.63
N ASP A 162 -20.97 -1.06 5.23
CA ASP A 162 -22.14 -1.43 4.43
C ASP A 162 -23.39 -1.46 5.32
N ALA A 163 -24.46 -0.80 4.88
CA ALA A 163 -25.71 -0.73 5.64
C ALA A 163 -26.34 -2.11 5.91
N SER A 164 -26.06 -3.11 5.06
CA SER A 164 -26.53 -4.49 5.25
C SER A 164 -25.87 -5.18 6.44
N LEU A 165 -24.63 -4.83 6.78
CA LEU A 165 -23.92 -5.40 7.93
C LEU A 165 -24.44 -4.86 9.26
N LEU A 166 -25.14 -3.73 9.23
CA LEU A 166 -25.81 -3.11 10.37
C LEU A 166 -27.26 -3.59 10.53
N GLU A 167 -27.78 -4.43 9.63
CA GLU A 167 -29.17 -4.88 9.68
C GLU A 167 -29.42 -5.72 10.94
N GLY A 168 -30.33 -5.24 11.80
CA GLY A 168 -30.65 -5.89 13.08
C GLY A 168 -29.74 -5.50 14.25
N HIS A 169 -28.73 -4.67 14.01
CA HIS A 169 -27.94 -4.04 15.06
C HIS A 169 -28.61 -2.74 15.54
N GLU A 170 -28.70 -2.54 16.86
CA GLU A 170 -29.28 -1.32 17.43
C GLU A 170 -28.18 -0.28 17.64
N ASP A 171 -28.33 0.88 17.01
CA ASP A 171 -27.49 2.06 17.24
C ASP A 171 -27.96 2.79 18.52
N ASP A 172 -27.08 2.86 19.52
CA ASP A 172 -27.34 3.52 20.80
C ASP A 172 -27.09 5.05 20.76
N GLY A 173 -26.61 5.56 19.62
CA GLY A 173 -26.30 6.95 19.36
C GLY A 173 -24.94 7.41 19.92
N ILE A 174 -24.10 6.50 20.41
CA ILE A 174 -22.77 6.81 20.96
C ILE A 174 -21.71 6.13 20.08
N THR A 175 -20.84 6.92 19.47
CA THR A 175 -19.69 6.34 18.76
C THR A 175 -18.72 5.70 19.74
N THR A 176 -18.64 4.36 19.73
CA THR A 176 -17.77 3.57 20.58
C THR A 176 -16.65 2.92 19.76
N ILE A 177 -15.41 3.20 20.15
CA ILE A 177 -14.20 2.75 19.46
C ILE A 177 -13.36 1.90 20.41
N VAL A 178 -12.84 0.77 19.93
CA VAL A 178 -11.82 -0.03 20.60
C VAL A 178 -10.51 0.13 19.85
N THR A 179 -9.41 0.43 20.55
CA THR A 179 -8.08 0.46 19.91
C THR A 179 -7.27 -0.78 20.29
N LEU A 180 -6.71 -1.46 19.29
CA LEU A 180 -5.79 -2.59 19.42
C LEU A 180 -4.41 -2.18 18.88
N GLY A 181 -3.34 -2.70 19.46
CA GLY A 181 -1.98 -2.29 19.07
C GLY A 181 -0.96 -2.41 20.18
N ASN A 182 0.12 -1.65 20.02
CA ASN A 182 1.22 -1.54 20.98
C ASN A 182 1.56 -0.06 21.28
N ALA A 183 2.84 0.29 21.28
CA ALA A 183 3.40 1.57 21.71
C ALA A 183 2.65 2.84 21.26
N PRO A 184 2.16 2.97 20.00
CA PRO A 184 1.41 4.17 19.56
C PRO A 184 0.20 4.50 20.44
N PHE A 185 -0.44 3.46 21.00
CA PHE A 185 -1.55 3.58 21.92
C PHE A 185 -1.18 3.33 23.39
N SER A 186 -0.14 2.53 23.67
CA SER A 186 0.16 2.08 25.04
C SER A 186 1.13 2.98 25.81
N ASP A 187 2.03 3.72 25.14
CA ASP A 187 3.10 4.49 25.81
C ASP A 187 2.56 5.68 26.62
N GLU A 188 1.44 6.26 26.18
CA GLU A 188 0.74 7.35 26.86
C GLU A 188 -0.77 7.08 26.79
N ARG A 189 -1.40 6.89 27.95
CA ARG A 189 -2.83 6.58 28.11
C ARG A 189 -3.66 7.73 28.70
N GLY A 190 -3.00 8.81 29.15
CA GLY A 190 -3.67 9.99 29.68
C GLY A 190 -4.18 10.94 28.59
N ASN A 191 -4.40 12.20 28.98
CA ASN A 191 -4.99 13.24 28.12
C ASN A 191 -4.23 13.51 26.81
N THR A 192 -2.95 13.16 26.77
CA THR A 192 -2.07 13.33 25.60
C THR A 192 -1.83 12.02 24.84
N GLY A 193 -2.55 10.96 25.20
CA GLY A 193 -2.50 9.65 24.55
C GLY A 193 -3.26 9.63 23.24
N LEU A 194 -2.84 8.79 22.30
CA LEU A 194 -3.44 8.76 20.96
C LEU A 194 -4.93 8.40 21.02
N ALA A 195 -5.30 7.41 21.84
CA ALA A 195 -6.68 7.00 22.02
C ALA A 195 -7.57 8.14 22.57
N GLU A 196 -7.06 8.88 23.56
CA GLU A 196 -7.78 10.00 24.18
C GLU A 196 -7.89 11.21 23.25
N MET A 197 -6.85 11.49 22.45
CA MET A 197 -6.93 12.51 21.40
C MET A 197 -7.96 12.14 20.32
N ILE A 198 -8.04 10.86 19.94
CA ILE A 198 -9.10 10.37 19.03
C ILE A 198 -10.49 10.56 19.65
N ALA A 199 -10.65 10.20 20.93
CA ALA A 199 -11.90 10.36 21.68
C ALA A 199 -12.40 11.81 21.63
N GLN A 200 -11.52 12.75 21.97
CA GLN A 200 -11.84 14.18 22.03
C GLN A 200 -12.15 14.76 20.65
N LYS A 201 -11.37 14.41 19.62
CA LYS A 201 -11.55 14.95 18.26
C LYS A 201 -12.80 14.40 17.58
N CYS A 202 -13.18 13.17 17.88
CA CYS A 202 -14.30 12.48 17.22
C CYS A 202 -15.59 12.50 18.04
N ASP A 203 -15.60 13.09 19.25
CA ASP A 203 -16.71 13.02 20.22
C ASP A 203 -17.15 11.56 20.45
N ALA A 204 -16.17 10.69 20.68
CA ALA A 204 -16.34 9.24 20.77
C ALA A 204 -15.88 8.69 22.14
N VAL A 205 -16.46 7.57 22.55
CA VAL A 205 -15.96 6.78 23.68
C VAL A 205 -14.88 5.83 23.15
N VAL A 206 -13.65 5.92 23.66
CA VAL A 206 -12.53 5.09 23.20
C VAL A 206 -12.02 4.19 24.31
N TYR A 207 -12.07 2.87 24.08
CA TYR A 207 -11.48 1.85 24.96
C TYR A 207 -10.09 1.47 24.46
N ASN A 208 -9.06 1.91 25.19
CA ASN A 208 -7.68 1.63 24.83
C ASN A 208 -7.23 0.23 25.29
N CYS A 209 -7.29 -0.73 24.37
CA CYS A 209 -6.95 -2.13 24.61
C CYS A 209 -5.60 -2.55 23.99
N ALA A 210 -4.71 -1.58 23.71
CA ALA A 210 -3.37 -1.87 23.21
C ALA A 210 -2.49 -2.49 24.30
N PHE A 211 -1.61 -3.43 23.95
CA PHE A 211 -0.70 -4.09 24.89
C PHE A 211 0.73 -3.58 24.70
N PRO A 212 1.40 -3.06 25.75
CA PRO A 212 2.80 -2.66 25.68
C PRO A 212 3.70 -3.82 25.20
N ASP A 213 4.72 -3.50 24.41
CA ASP A 213 5.71 -4.46 23.89
C ASP A 213 5.12 -5.67 23.15
N SER A 214 3.87 -5.55 22.67
CA SER A 214 3.24 -6.57 21.84
C SER A 214 3.59 -6.40 20.37
N TYR A 215 3.36 -7.48 19.61
CA TYR A 215 3.67 -7.58 18.18
C TYR A 215 2.39 -7.83 17.40
N LEU A 216 2.38 -7.47 16.13
CA LEU A 216 1.28 -7.85 15.26
C LEU A 216 1.31 -9.36 15.02
N SER A 217 2.48 -9.89 14.67
CA SER A 217 2.73 -11.32 14.44
C SER A 217 3.17 -12.06 15.70
N MET A 218 2.98 -13.38 15.70
CA MET A 218 3.56 -14.28 16.69
C MET A 218 5.04 -14.59 16.35
N LYS A 219 5.84 -14.91 17.37
CA LYS A 219 7.22 -15.38 17.22
C LYS A 219 7.30 -16.87 16.96
N TYR A 220 6.56 -17.64 17.73
CA TYR A 220 6.63 -19.09 17.69
C TYR A 220 5.30 -19.69 17.28
N GLN A 221 5.36 -20.83 16.60
CA GLN A 221 4.16 -21.53 16.12
C GLN A 221 3.24 -21.94 17.27
N GLU A 222 3.81 -22.22 18.44
CA GLU A 222 3.10 -22.53 19.67
C GLU A 222 3.54 -21.57 20.77
N TYR A 223 2.58 -21.14 21.58
CA TYR A 223 2.84 -20.27 22.72
C TYR A 223 3.84 -20.94 23.70
N SER A 224 4.73 -20.12 24.25
CA SER A 224 5.68 -20.52 25.29
C SER A 224 5.83 -19.43 26.34
N ASP A 225 5.89 -19.81 27.62
CA ASP A 225 6.19 -18.88 28.73
C ASP A 225 7.56 -18.20 28.61
N SER A 226 8.45 -18.70 27.75
CA SER A 226 9.72 -18.05 27.43
C SER A 226 9.56 -16.80 26.57
N TYR A 227 8.40 -16.63 25.93
CA TYR A 227 8.05 -15.48 25.10
C TYR A 227 6.56 -15.16 25.25
N PRO A 228 6.16 -14.62 26.43
CA PRO A 228 4.76 -14.37 26.75
C PRO A 228 4.08 -13.36 25.84
N GLN A 229 4.86 -12.55 25.09
CA GLN A 229 4.35 -11.59 24.11
C GLN A 229 3.50 -12.24 23.02
N ASP A 230 3.72 -13.53 22.70
CA ASP A 230 2.89 -14.23 21.71
C ASP A 230 1.41 -14.23 22.11
N ALA A 231 1.11 -14.41 23.41
CA ALA A 231 -0.26 -14.35 23.95
C ALA A 231 -0.93 -12.97 23.79
N LEU A 232 -0.13 -11.92 23.55
CA LEU A 232 -0.58 -10.54 23.37
C LEU A 232 -0.48 -10.10 21.90
N SER A 233 -0.14 -11.01 20.99
CA SER A 233 -0.15 -10.74 19.54
C SER A 233 -1.57 -10.43 19.05
N LEU A 234 -1.68 -9.68 17.94
CA LEU A 234 -2.97 -9.20 17.43
C LEU A 234 -4.00 -10.34 17.28
N TYR A 235 -3.58 -11.48 16.72
CA TYR A 235 -4.50 -12.60 16.52
C TYR A 235 -4.95 -13.24 17.83
N LEU A 236 -4.07 -13.43 18.81
CA LEU A 236 -4.47 -14.03 20.09
C LEU A 236 -5.32 -13.06 20.93
N VAL A 237 -5.05 -11.76 20.88
CA VAL A 237 -5.95 -10.72 21.43
C VAL A 237 -7.34 -10.81 20.79
N THR A 238 -7.38 -10.94 19.46
CA THR A 238 -8.61 -11.05 18.68
C THR A 238 -9.37 -12.35 19.00
N ALA A 239 -8.67 -13.47 19.10
CA ALA A 239 -9.25 -14.75 19.49
C ALA A 239 -9.85 -14.70 20.90
N SER A 240 -9.16 -14.05 21.84
CA SER A 240 -9.66 -13.85 23.20
C SER A 240 -10.92 -12.98 23.27
N LEU A 241 -10.96 -11.86 22.54
CA LEU A 241 -12.15 -10.99 22.55
C LEU A 241 -13.34 -11.62 21.81
N CYS A 242 -13.12 -12.32 20.69
CA CYS A 242 -14.18 -12.97 19.94
C CYS A 242 -14.71 -14.24 20.64
N GLY A 243 -13.82 -14.97 21.31
CA GLY A 243 -14.17 -16.20 22.05
C GLY A 243 -14.61 -15.96 23.49
N GLY A 244 -14.34 -14.78 24.06
CA GLY A 244 -14.61 -14.46 25.46
C GLY A 244 -13.72 -15.22 26.45
N ASP A 245 -12.58 -15.76 26.01
CA ASP A 245 -11.61 -16.46 26.86
C ASP A 245 -10.28 -15.70 26.93
N PHE A 246 -9.98 -15.18 28.12
CA PHE A 246 -8.79 -14.39 28.41
C PHE A 246 -7.74 -15.16 29.23
N THR A 247 -7.93 -16.46 29.45
CA THR A 247 -7.10 -17.26 30.37
C THR A 247 -5.61 -17.21 29.99
N LEU A 248 -5.30 -17.31 28.70
CA LEU A 248 -3.92 -17.25 28.21
C LEU A 248 -3.31 -15.85 28.45
N MET A 249 -4.06 -14.79 28.17
CA MET A 249 -3.61 -13.41 28.38
C MET A 249 -3.42 -13.09 29.85
N GLU A 250 -4.30 -13.57 30.73
CA GLU A 250 -4.18 -13.41 32.19
C GLU A 250 -2.91 -14.07 32.72
N HIS A 251 -2.56 -15.25 32.19
CA HIS A 251 -1.32 -15.93 32.51
C HIS A 251 -0.09 -15.12 32.03
N ALA A 252 -0.08 -14.74 30.75
CA ALA A 252 1.00 -13.98 30.14
C ALA A 252 1.22 -12.60 30.79
N ALA A 253 0.15 -11.94 31.25
CA ALA A 253 0.22 -10.68 31.98
C ALA A 253 1.00 -10.77 33.31
N GLY A 254 1.24 -11.97 33.84
CA GLY A 254 2.14 -12.19 34.99
C GLY A 254 3.61 -12.40 34.63
N LEU A 255 3.94 -12.52 33.34
CA LEU A 255 5.26 -12.90 32.84
C LEU A 255 5.96 -11.80 32.04
N VAL A 256 5.21 -10.84 31.49
CA VAL A 256 5.73 -9.70 30.73
C VAL A 256 6.41 -8.65 31.61
N GLU A 257 7.29 -7.83 31.01
CA GLU A 257 8.03 -6.77 31.68
C GLU A 257 7.09 -5.67 32.20
N ASP A 258 6.29 -5.04 31.33
CA ASP A 258 5.25 -4.10 31.73
C ASP A 258 3.96 -4.82 32.16
N THR A 259 4.03 -5.40 33.35
CA THR A 259 2.89 -6.06 33.99
C THR A 259 1.73 -5.12 34.31
N GLU A 260 2.00 -3.83 34.62
CA GLU A 260 0.96 -2.87 35.01
C GLU A 260 0.14 -2.42 33.79
N GLY A 261 0.82 -1.93 32.75
CA GLY A 261 0.18 -1.50 31.50
C GLY A 261 -0.53 -2.66 30.80
N THR A 262 0.03 -3.87 30.84
CA THR A 262 -0.62 -5.07 30.30
C THR A 262 -1.90 -5.42 31.05
N ARG A 263 -1.91 -5.34 32.39
CA ARG A 263 -3.13 -5.60 33.17
C ARG A 263 -4.18 -4.52 32.98
N GLU A 264 -3.78 -3.27 32.85
CA GLU A 264 -4.69 -2.16 32.52
C GLU A 264 -5.40 -2.40 31.18
N ALA A 265 -4.64 -2.74 30.13
CA ALA A 265 -5.17 -3.07 28.82
C ALA A 265 -6.11 -4.28 28.86
N LEU A 266 -5.70 -5.36 29.54
CA LEU A 266 -6.52 -6.57 29.69
C LEU A 266 -7.83 -6.31 30.43
N ASN A 267 -7.78 -5.55 31.53
CA ASN A 267 -8.99 -5.20 32.28
C ASN A 267 -9.93 -4.32 31.46
N THR A 268 -9.37 -3.41 30.67
CA THR A 268 -10.15 -2.57 29.74
C THR A 268 -10.84 -3.45 28.70
N LEU A 269 -10.10 -4.32 28.02
CA LEU A 269 -10.63 -5.24 27.00
C LEU A 269 -11.76 -6.12 27.55
N LYS A 270 -11.60 -6.67 28.75
CA LYS A 270 -12.63 -7.49 29.43
C LYS A 270 -13.88 -6.70 29.83
N SER A 271 -13.79 -5.37 29.93
CA SER A 271 -14.90 -4.51 30.31
C SER A 271 -15.77 -4.07 29.13
N VAL A 272 -15.29 -4.25 27.90
CA VAL A 272 -15.98 -3.80 26.68
C VAL A 272 -17.15 -4.71 26.36
N ASP A 273 -18.31 -4.12 26.09
CA ASP A 273 -19.43 -4.79 25.46
C ASP A 273 -19.34 -4.62 23.93
N PHE A 274 -18.84 -5.65 23.25
CA PHE A 274 -18.68 -5.64 21.78
C PHE A 274 -20.01 -5.60 21.02
N SER A 275 -21.17 -5.69 21.69
CA SER A 275 -22.47 -5.39 21.07
C SER A 275 -22.76 -3.89 20.95
N THR A 276 -21.92 -3.03 21.53
CA THR A 276 -22.05 -1.56 21.45
C THR A 276 -20.92 -0.89 20.68
N VAL A 277 -19.93 -1.66 20.22
CA VAL A 277 -18.75 -1.14 19.53
C VAL A 277 -19.09 -0.86 18.07
N ASP A 278 -18.79 0.35 17.60
CA ASP A 278 -18.95 0.73 16.19
C ASP A 278 -17.68 0.48 15.38
N MET A 279 -16.51 0.62 16.03
CA MET A 279 -15.23 0.62 15.34
C MET A 279 -14.11 -0.03 16.15
N ILE A 280 -13.30 -0.85 15.48
CA ILE A 280 -12.00 -1.29 15.97
C ILE A 280 -10.91 -0.58 15.15
N VAL A 281 -9.99 0.09 15.85
CA VAL A 281 -8.83 0.74 15.27
C VAL A 281 -7.57 -0.03 15.63
N ILE A 282 -6.80 -0.46 14.63
CA ILE A 282 -5.60 -1.28 14.82
C ILE A 282 -4.38 -0.44 14.44
N MET A 283 -3.39 -0.32 15.32
CA MET A 283 -2.11 0.33 15.01
C MET A 283 -0.96 -0.36 15.72
N TYR A 284 -0.01 -0.88 14.95
CA TYR A 284 1.28 -1.34 15.46
C TYR A 284 2.39 -0.41 14.97
N ASP A 285 3.45 -0.29 15.75
CA ASP A 285 4.68 0.37 15.31
C ASP A 285 5.59 -0.59 14.52
N LEU A 286 6.83 -0.18 14.26
CA LEU A 286 7.83 -0.98 13.53
C LEU A 286 8.45 -2.13 14.37
N SER A 287 7.88 -2.54 15.50
CA SER A 287 8.46 -3.58 16.37
C SER A 287 8.65 -4.91 15.64
N ASP A 288 7.69 -5.33 14.82
CA ASP A 288 7.81 -6.55 14.00
C ASP A 288 8.95 -6.43 12.98
N TYR A 289 9.12 -5.27 12.33
CA TYR A 289 10.26 -5.01 11.46
C TYR A 289 11.57 -5.10 12.25
N LYS A 290 11.66 -4.48 13.43
CA LYS A 290 12.84 -4.49 14.29
C LYS A 290 13.28 -5.90 14.73
N ASP A 291 12.32 -6.80 14.95
CA ASP A 291 12.58 -8.20 15.33
C ASP A 291 12.69 -9.14 14.11
N ASP A 292 12.84 -8.59 12.90
CA ASP A 292 12.98 -9.32 11.62
C ASP A 292 11.86 -10.37 11.40
N ARG A 293 10.61 -9.97 11.71
CA ARG A 293 9.42 -10.80 11.49
C ARG A 293 9.14 -10.95 9.99
N PRO A 294 8.83 -12.15 9.48
CA PRO A 294 8.44 -12.30 8.08
C PRO A 294 7.21 -11.46 7.71
N VAL A 295 7.22 -10.82 6.55
CA VAL A 295 6.07 -10.02 6.09
C VAL A 295 4.90 -10.91 5.70
N MET A 296 5.16 -11.98 4.94
CA MET A 296 4.13 -12.82 4.37
C MET A 296 4.61 -14.26 4.14
N ASP A 297 3.66 -15.16 3.98
CA ASP A 297 3.86 -16.52 3.51
C ASP A 297 3.04 -16.73 2.23
N GLU A 298 3.71 -16.97 1.11
CA GLU A 298 3.07 -17.13 -0.20
C GLU A 298 2.12 -18.34 -0.27
N ASN A 299 2.25 -19.31 0.63
CA ASN A 299 1.45 -20.53 0.63
C ASN A 299 0.35 -20.51 1.71
N ASN A 300 0.38 -19.55 2.63
CA ASN A 300 -0.56 -19.44 3.73
C ASN A 300 -0.76 -17.98 4.14
N ASP A 301 -1.80 -17.36 3.60
CA ASP A 301 -2.14 -15.96 3.82
C ASP A 301 -2.76 -15.66 5.20
N ILE A 302 -2.88 -16.68 6.06
CA ILE A 302 -3.29 -16.58 7.46
C ILE A 302 -2.21 -17.12 8.43
N ASN A 303 -0.97 -17.21 7.97
CA ASN A 303 0.15 -17.62 8.82
C ASN A 303 0.43 -16.56 9.91
N LEU A 304 0.10 -16.91 11.15
CA LEU A 304 0.20 -16.02 12.32
C LEU A 304 1.64 -15.58 12.66
N LEU A 305 2.65 -16.27 12.12
CA LEU A 305 4.06 -15.89 12.26
C LEU A 305 4.48 -14.77 11.31
N THR A 306 3.57 -14.34 10.44
CA THR A 306 3.83 -13.30 9.43
C THR A 306 2.96 -12.09 9.70
N TRP A 307 3.49 -10.90 9.41
CA TRP A 307 2.78 -9.62 9.55
C TRP A 307 1.41 -9.65 8.85
N ASN A 308 1.39 -10.02 7.57
CA ASN A 308 0.16 -10.09 6.79
C ASN A 308 -0.78 -11.17 7.28
N GLY A 309 -0.26 -12.36 7.58
CA GLY A 309 -1.08 -13.49 7.96
C GLY A 309 -1.79 -13.27 9.28
N ALA A 310 -1.10 -12.70 10.27
CA ALA A 310 -1.70 -12.33 11.54
C ALA A 310 -2.76 -11.23 11.38
N LEU A 311 -2.52 -10.20 10.57
CA LEU A 311 -3.52 -9.16 10.29
C LEU A 311 -4.76 -9.74 9.58
N ASN A 312 -4.54 -10.53 8.52
CA ASN A 312 -5.61 -11.12 7.72
C ASN A 312 -6.49 -12.05 8.56
N ALA A 313 -5.87 -12.95 9.34
CA ALA A 313 -6.58 -13.85 10.24
C ALA A 313 -7.40 -13.09 11.30
N SER A 314 -6.85 -12.00 11.84
CA SER A 314 -7.53 -11.18 12.86
C SER A 314 -8.74 -10.43 12.28
N ILE A 315 -8.58 -9.79 11.11
CA ILE A 315 -9.69 -9.12 10.43
C ILE A 315 -10.80 -10.12 10.08
N GLY A 316 -10.42 -11.29 9.55
CA GLY A 316 -11.36 -12.36 9.22
C GLY A 316 -12.18 -12.81 10.45
N LEU A 317 -11.51 -13.03 11.58
CA LEU A 317 -12.16 -13.44 12.82
C LEU A 317 -13.12 -12.36 13.38
N ILE A 318 -12.69 -11.09 13.41
CA ILE A 318 -13.55 -9.98 13.84
C ILE A 318 -14.79 -9.88 12.96
N LYS A 319 -14.64 -9.92 11.63
CA LYS A 319 -15.77 -9.82 10.70
C LYS A 319 -16.74 -11.01 10.81
N GLN A 320 -16.22 -12.20 11.13
CA GLN A 320 -17.04 -13.38 11.35
C GLN A 320 -17.87 -13.26 12.64
N THR A 321 -17.26 -12.79 13.73
CA THR A 321 -17.93 -12.69 15.04
C THR A 321 -18.81 -11.44 15.17
N TYR A 322 -18.32 -10.30 14.67
CA TYR A 322 -18.93 -8.98 14.81
C TYR A 322 -18.99 -8.25 13.45
N PRO A 323 -19.84 -8.72 12.52
CA PRO A 323 -19.89 -8.17 11.16
C PRO A 323 -20.28 -6.68 11.09
N TYR A 324 -20.93 -6.16 12.13
CA TYR A 324 -21.37 -4.77 12.24
C TYR A 324 -20.26 -3.80 12.68
N ILE A 325 -19.09 -4.30 13.13
CA ILE A 325 -17.99 -3.46 13.60
C ILE A 325 -17.13 -3.01 12.41
N ARG A 326 -16.92 -1.70 12.27
CA ARG A 326 -16.01 -1.15 11.26
C ARG A 326 -14.56 -1.33 11.70
N ILE A 327 -13.71 -1.83 10.81
CA ILE A 327 -12.28 -1.95 11.08
C ILE A 327 -11.52 -0.85 10.35
N VAL A 328 -10.63 -0.17 11.07
CA VAL A 328 -9.70 0.82 10.52
C VAL A 328 -8.28 0.46 10.96
N VAL A 329 -7.42 0.18 9.99
CA VAL A 329 -5.99 -0.05 10.21
C VAL A 329 -5.25 1.28 10.08
N LEU A 330 -4.29 1.52 10.95
CA LEU A 330 -3.38 2.65 10.92
C LEU A 330 -1.99 2.08 10.73
N SER A 331 -1.36 2.37 9.59
CA SER A 331 0.00 1.86 9.35
C SER A 331 0.97 2.43 10.39
N PRO A 332 2.13 1.78 10.61
CA PRO A 332 3.26 2.39 11.28
C PRO A 332 3.64 3.75 10.65
N SER A 333 4.24 4.64 11.44
CA SER A 333 4.87 5.86 10.95
C SER A 333 6.33 5.63 10.53
N TYR A 334 6.96 6.64 9.93
CA TYR A 334 8.41 6.65 9.75
C TYR A 334 9.14 6.35 11.06
N GLY A 335 10.21 5.57 10.97
CA GLY A 335 11.03 5.18 12.11
C GLY A 335 12.47 4.86 11.73
N GLN A 336 13.40 5.25 12.60
CA GLN A 336 14.80 4.84 12.57
C GLN A 336 15.27 4.53 14.00
N TYR A 337 16.21 3.60 14.15
CA TYR A 337 16.71 3.20 15.46
C TYR A 337 18.17 2.78 15.38
N THR A 338 18.83 2.73 16.54
CA THR A 338 20.20 2.21 16.63
C THR A 338 20.16 0.74 17.03
N ASP A 339 20.82 -0.12 16.26
CA ASP A 339 20.94 -1.54 16.56
C ASP A 339 21.86 -1.81 17.77
N GLU A 340 21.94 -3.07 18.21
CA GLU A 340 22.81 -3.49 19.33
C GLU A 340 24.31 -3.21 19.08
N ASN A 341 24.71 -3.05 17.81
CA ASN A 341 26.09 -2.80 17.41
C ASN A 341 26.42 -1.30 17.32
N GLY A 342 25.44 -0.42 17.53
CA GLY A 342 25.59 1.03 17.42
C GLY A 342 25.43 1.58 16.00
N ASN A 343 24.91 0.79 15.05
CA ASN A 343 24.61 1.25 13.70
C ASN A 343 23.21 1.87 13.66
N LEU A 344 23.09 3.02 13.01
CA LEU A 344 21.79 3.61 12.71
C LEU A 344 21.14 2.82 11.57
N ILE A 345 19.96 2.26 11.84
CA ILE A 345 19.12 1.58 10.88
C ILE A 345 18.00 2.54 10.48
N ASN A 346 17.96 2.91 9.21
CA ASN A 346 16.84 3.63 8.62
C ASN A 346 15.89 2.63 7.97
N ALA A 347 14.69 2.48 8.54
CA ALA A 347 13.73 1.48 8.10
C ALA A 347 13.16 1.75 6.69
N ASP A 348 13.34 2.95 6.14
CA ASP A 348 12.99 3.30 4.76
C ASP A 348 13.89 2.58 3.73
N THR A 349 15.16 2.34 4.07
CA THR A 349 16.17 1.91 3.08
C THR A 349 16.85 0.58 3.41
N GLU A 350 16.86 0.21 4.68
CA GLU A 350 17.52 -1.02 5.14
C GLU A 350 16.53 -2.19 5.07
N ASP A 351 16.99 -3.32 4.55
CA ASP A 351 16.24 -4.58 4.50
C ASP A 351 16.93 -5.57 5.45
N LEU A 352 16.19 -6.04 6.45
CA LEU A 352 16.69 -6.95 7.48
C LEU A 352 16.62 -8.42 7.07
N GLY A 353 16.00 -8.72 5.93
CA GLY A 353 15.85 -10.06 5.37
C GLY A 353 14.46 -10.32 4.77
N ASN A 354 13.48 -9.48 5.13
CA ASN A 354 12.07 -9.65 4.80
C ASN A 354 11.46 -8.41 4.09
N GLY A 355 12.28 -7.43 3.70
CA GLY A 355 11.87 -6.17 3.12
C GLY A 355 12.18 -4.97 4.03
N THR A 356 12.03 -3.78 3.46
CA THR A 356 12.06 -2.49 4.15
C THR A 356 10.73 -2.21 4.84
N LEU A 357 10.65 -1.27 5.79
CA LEU A 357 9.36 -0.92 6.43
C LEU A 357 8.28 -0.48 5.42
N PRO A 358 8.59 0.29 4.34
CA PRO A 358 7.63 0.51 3.26
C PRO A 358 7.07 -0.78 2.63
N ASP A 359 7.86 -1.84 2.51
CA ASP A 359 7.37 -3.13 2.00
C ASP A 359 6.33 -3.75 2.96
N TYR A 360 6.54 -3.70 4.28
CA TYR A 360 5.56 -4.15 5.28
C TYR A 360 4.24 -3.36 5.15
N ILE A 361 4.34 -2.05 4.95
CA ILE A 361 3.18 -1.15 4.87
C ILE A 361 2.39 -1.37 3.58
N LEU A 362 3.06 -1.53 2.43
CA LEU A 362 2.39 -1.86 1.17
C LEU A 362 1.58 -3.15 1.30
N HIS A 363 2.18 -4.14 1.96
CA HIS A 363 1.57 -5.43 2.22
C HIS A 363 0.40 -5.33 3.23
N GLU A 364 0.52 -4.49 4.26
CA GLU A 364 -0.57 -4.17 5.19
C GLU A 364 -1.78 -3.54 4.45
N ILE A 365 -1.49 -2.61 3.53
CA ILE A 365 -2.50 -1.97 2.67
C ILE A 365 -3.21 -3.01 1.80
N ASP A 366 -2.45 -3.90 1.15
CA ASP A 366 -3.03 -4.98 0.33
C ASP A 366 -3.98 -5.88 1.14
N VAL A 367 -3.60 -6.26 2.36
CA VAL A 367 -4.44 -7.07 3.26
C VAL A 367 -5.71 -6.33 3.67
N ALA A 368 -5.59 -5.05 4.04
CA ALA A 368 -6.73 -4.22 4.42
C ALA A 368 -7.71 -4.04 3.25
N MET A 369 -7.19 -3.74 2.05
CA MET A 369 -8.00 -3.62 0.83
C MET A 369 -8.68 -4.93 0.46
N ALA A 370 -7.97 -6.06 0.50
CA ALA A 370 -8.52 -7.38 0.18
C ALA A 370 -9.66 -7.78 1.12
N ASN A 371 -9.57 -7.38 2.39
CA ASN A 371 -10.63 -7.59 3.38
C ASN A 371 -11.75 -6.55 3.33
N GLY A 372 -11.63 -5.49 2.53
CA GLY A 372 -12.60 -4.41 2.49
C GLY A 372 -12.71 -3.69 3.84
N VAL A 373 -11.58 -3.41 4.49
CA VAL A 373 -11.51 -2.57 5.69
C VAL A 373 -10.74 -1.29 5.38
N SER A 374 -10.92 -0.23 6.18
CA SER A 374 -10.19 1.01 5.93
C SER A 374 -8.72 0.89 6.37
N ILE A 375 -7.80 1.54 5.68
CA ILE A 375 -6.44 1.78 6.15
C ILE A 375 -6.01 3.23 5.90
N LEU A 376 -5.34 3.83 6.89
CA LEU A 376 -4.66 5.11 6.76
C LEU A 376 -3.15 4.89 6.72
N ASP A 377 -2.52 5.40 5.67
CA ASP A 377 -1.07 5.41 5.52
C ASP A 377 -0.49 6.57 6.35
N ASN A 378 -0.02 6.26 7.55
CA ASN A 378 0.61 7.24 8.44
C ASN A 378 2.08 7.49 8.08
N TYR A 379 2.70 6.58 7.34
CA TYR A 379 4.11 6.65 6.98
C TYR A 379 4.37 7.82 6.04
N TYR A 380 3.57 7.91 4.96
CA TYR A 380 3.61 9.05 4.05
C TYR A 380 2.59 10.14 4.42
N GLY A 381 1.56 9.82 5.22
CA GLY A 381 0.44 10.73 5.49
C GLY A 381 0.46 11.51 6.80
N SER A 382 1.25 11.09 7.80
CA SER A 382 1.20 11.68 9.14
C SER A 382 2.58 12.11 9.65
N VAL A 383 3.46 11.14 9.86
CA VAL A 383 4.79 11.34 10.43
C VAL A 383 5.80 10.72 9.46
N THR A 384 6.27 11.57 8.55
CA THR A 384 7.30 11.25 7.56
C THR A 384 8.71 11.54 8.11
N GLU A 385 9.75 11.16 7.38
CA GLU A 385 11.15 11.50 7.71
C GLU A 385 11.33 12.99 8.05
N ASN A 386 10.70 13.88 7.26
CA ASN A 386 10.81 15.33 7.44
C ASN A 386 10.29 15.84 8.79
N GLN A 387 9.43 15.06 9.47
CA GLN A 387 8.85 15.46 10.75
C GLN A 387 9.25 14.54 11.90
N ALA A 388 10.16 13.60 11.65
CA ALA A 388 10.70 12.69 12.64
C ALA A 388 11.27 13.43 13.86
N GLU A 389 12.05 14.50 13.66
CA GLU A 389 12.66 15.28 14.75
C GLU A 389 11.61 15.94 15.67
N GLU A 390 10.47 16.36 15.11
CA GLU A 390 9.42 17.03 15.87
C GLU A 390 8.42 16.05 16.50
N CYS A 391 8.24 14.87 15.88
CA CYS A 391 7.14 13.95 16.19
C CYS A 391 7.58 12.67 16.92
N LEU A 392 8.88 12.38 16.98
CA LEU A 392 9.42 11.13 17.56
C LEU A 392 10.37 11.43 18.74
N THR A 393 10.38 10.58 19.77
CA THR A 393 11.25 10.76 20.96
C THR A 393 12.62 10.11 20.81
N ASP A 394 12.69 8.94 20.20
CA ASP A 394 13.90 8.12 20.05
C ASP A 394 14.11 7.62 18.63
N GLY A 395 13.51 8.31 17.67
CA GLY A 395 13.58 8.00 16.25
C GLY A 395 12.42 7.17 15.74
N TYR A 396 11.55 6.64 16.61
CA TYR A 396 10.34 5.92 16.17
C TYR A 396 9.14 5.93 17.12
N HIS A 397 9.34 6.08 18.44
CA HIS A 397 8.20 6.24 19.34
C HIS A 397 7.57 7.62 19.18
N LEU A 398 6.24 7.66 19.07
CA LEU A 398 5.49 8.90 18.89
C LEU A 398 5.51 9.74 20.18
N ASN A 399 5.90 11.01 20.05
CA ASN A 399 5.67 12.00 21.09
C ASN A 399 4.25 12.61 20.97
N GLU A 400 3.92 13.58 21.83
CA GLU A 400 2.62 14.26 21.81
C GLU A 400 2.28 14.87 20.45
N ALA A 401 3.24 15.50 19.76
CA ALA A 401 3.01 16.10 18.44
C ALA A 401 2.78 15.04 17.36
N GLY A 402 3.48 13.90 17.44
CA GLY A 402 3.25 12.76 16.56
C GLY A 402 1.85 12.17 16.72
N ARG A 403 1.42 11.94 17.97
CA ARG A 403 0.08 11.43 18.29
C ARG A 403 -1.01 12.42 17.86
N GLU A 404 -0.82 13.71 18.09
CA GLU A 404 -1.77 14.75 17.66
C GLU A 404 -1.95 14.77 16.14
N ARG A 405 -0.86 14.58 15.37
CA ARG A 405 -0.95 14.51 13.90
C ARG A 405 -1.74 13.31 13.42
N ILE A 406 -1.50 12.13 14.00
CA ILE A 406 -2.22 10.91 13.64
C ILE A 406 -3.70 11.03 14.04
N ALA A 407 -3.98 11.49 15.27
CA ALA A 407 -5.36 11.69 15.75
C ALA A 407 -6.14 12.69 14.87
N ARG A 408 -5.51 13.80 14.49
CA ARG A 408 -6.11 14.79 13.59
C ARG A 408 -6.37 14.20 12.20
N ARG A 409 -5.39 13.51 11.61
CA ARG A 409 -5.58 12.86 10.30
C ARG A 409 -6.70 11.81 10.35
N PHE A 410 -6.77 11.03 11.43
CA PHE A 410 -7.82 10.05 11.65
C PHE A 410 -9.21 10.72 11.66
N ALA A 411 -9.40 11.78 12.46
CA ALA A 411 -10.65 12.53 12.50
C ALA A 411 -11.01 13.14 11.13
N GLU A 412 -10.03 13.70 10.42
CA GLU A 412 -10.21 14.28 9.08
C GLU A 412 -10.63 13.25 8.02
N LYS A 413 -10.06 12.05 8.07
CA LYS A 413 -10.23 11.03 7.01
C LYS A 413 -11.38 10.06 7.28
N ILE A 414 -11.57 9.68 8.54
CA ILE A 414 -12.55 8.67 8.93
C ILE A 414 -13.88 9.30 9.32
N PHE A 415 -13.85 10.45 10.00
CA PHE A 415 -15.04 11.17 10.48
C PHE A 415 -15.37 12.44 9.67
N LEU A 416 -14.49 12.84 8.74
CA LEU A 416 -14.63 14.05 7.92
C LEU A 416 -14.73 15.34 8.75
N ILE A 417 -14.16 15.32 9.95
CA ILE A 417 -14.10 16.48 10.85
C ILE A 417 -12.95 17.38 10.39
N ARG A 418 -13.22 18.68 10.20
CA ARG A 418 -12.20 19.66 9.84
C ARG A 418 -12.09 20.68 10.98
N ASP A 419 -10.90 20.80 11.54
CA ASP A 419 -10.56 21.81 12.55
C ASP A 419 -10.64 23.25 12.00
#